data_AF-A0A090S4Z9-F1
#
_entry.id   AF-A0A090S4Z9-F1
#
_cell.length_a   1.000
_cell.length_b   1.000
_cell.length_c   1.000
_cell.angle_alpha   90.00
_cell.angle_beta   90.00
_cell.angle_gamma   90.00
#
_symmetry.space_group_name_H-M   'P 1'
#
loop_
_entity.id
_entity.type
_entity.pdbx_description
1 polymer ?
#
loop_
_entity_poly.entity_id
_entity_poly.type
_entity_poly.pdbx_seq_one_letter_code
_entity_poly.pdbx_strand_id
1 'polypeptide(L)'
;MIGGNYVVGMVIFVILMIINFVVITKGGERISEVSARFTLDALPGKQMAIDADLNAGLIDQEAARTRRKEVANEADFHGSMDGASKFVRGDAIAGLMILFINIIGGISIGVFEHGLPASEAFKTYALLTIGDGLVAQIPSLLLATAAAIIVTRINDSDSDMADTMQKQLLATPATLFTVAGIMLIIGLVPGMPHLAFFTFSAVLAFAGWKQSKKPIEDPQLDEVEAISNAMQNDNEQPLSWDDIPHVQSLSLALGYRLVHLVNKEQGAPVLQRIRGVRKNLSEQVGFLLPRYAFVTI
;
A
#
# COMPACT_ATOMS: atom_id res chain seq x y z
N MET A 1 -24.41 23.02 -10.95
CA MET A 1 -25.42 22.08 -11.49
C MET A 1 -26.59 21.76 -10.52
N ILE A 2 -26.83 22.54 -9.45
CA ILE A 2 -28.02 22.39 -8.55
C ILE A 2 -28.98 23.59 -8.71
N GLY A 3 -29.02 24.18 -9.91
CA GLY A 3 -29.67 25.48 -10.17
C GLY A 3 -31.19 25.45 -10.32
N GLY A 4 -31.94 24.83 -9.39
CA GLY A 4 -33.40 25.03 -9.39
C GLY A 4 -34.25 24.10 -8.53
N ASN A 5 -33.72 22.97 -8.06
CA ASN A 5 -34.50 22.02 -7.26
C ASN A 5 -33.84 21.77 -5.90
N TYR A 6 -34.20 22.61 -4.91
CA TYR A 6 -33.76 22.49 -3.52
C TYR A 6 -34.07 21.09 -2.94
N VAL A 7 -35.13 20.43 -3.42
CA VAL A 7 -35.49 19.06 -3.00
C VAL A 7 -34.40 18.07 -3.44
N VAL A 8 -33.88 18.19 -4.67
CA VAL A 8 -32.81 17.32 -5.16
C VAL A 8 -31.52 17.55 -4.38
N GLY A 9 -31.17 18.82 -4.11
CA GLY A 9 -30.01 19.16 -3.28
C GLY A 9 -30.12 18.58 -1.87
N MET A 10 -31.32 18.67 -1.27
CA MET A 10 -31.60 18.11 0.05
C MET A 10 -31.48 16.59 0.06
N VAL A 11 -32.00 15.91 -0.97
CA VAL A 11 -31.89 14.44 -1.09
C VAL A 11 -30.42 14.00 -1.23
N ILE A 12 -29.65 14.65 -2.11
CA ILE A 12 -28.23 14.32 -2.31
C ILE A 12 -27.45 14.56 -1.02
N PHE A 13 -27.67 15.69 -0.35
CA PHE A 13 -27.01 16.00 0.91
C PHE A 13 -27.35 15.00 2.01
N VAL A 14 -28.63 14.62 2.15
CA VAL A 14 -29.05 13.59 3.13
C VAL A 14 -28.42 12.24 2.82
N ILE A 15 -28.35 11.82 1.55
CA ILE A 15 -27.68 10.57 1.16
C ILE A 15 -26.19 10.62 1.53
N LEU A 16 -25.48 11.69 1.15
CA LEU A 16 -24.06 11.86 1.46
C LEU A 16 -23.81 11.90 2.97
N MET A 17 -24.67 12.58 3.72
CA MET A 17 -24.62 12.64 5.17
C MET A 17 -24.85 11.27 5.80
N ILE A 18 -25.83 10.49 5.32
CA ILE A 18 -26.08 9.12 5.79
C ILE A 18 -24.86 8.23 5.51
N ILE A 19 -24.28 8.30 4.31
CA ILE A 19 -23.08 7.53 3.97
C ILE A 19 -21.92 7.93 4.91
N ASN A 20 -21.68 9.23 5.08
CA ASN A 20 -20.61 9.73 5.94
C ASN A 20 -20.80 9.24 7.39
N PHE A 21 -22.00 9.36 7.96
CA PHE A 21 -22.24 8.99 9.36
C PHE A 21 -22.40 7.47 9.59
N VAL A 22 -23.24 6.79 8.80
CA VAL A 22 -23.60 5.38 9.03
C VAL A 22 -22.56 4.43 8.47
N VAL A 23 -22.00 4.72 7.30
CA VAL A 23 -21.04 3.81 6.64
C VAL A 23 -19.62 4.13 7.10
N ILE A 24 -19.19 5.38 6.96
CA ILE A 24 -17.79 5.75 7.23
C ILE A 24 -17.53 5.86 8.74
N THR A 25 -18.25 6.72 9.45
CA THR A 25 -18.00 6.92 10.89
C THR A 25 -18.29 5.67 11.72
N LYS A 26 -19.51 5.12 11.61
CA LYS A 26 -19.95 3.96 12.38
C LYS A 26 -19.28 2.65 11.96
N GLY A 27 -18.91 2.51 10.69
CA GLY A 27 -18.13 1.37 10.20
C GLY A 27 -16.68 1.45 10.64
N GLY A 28 -16.05 2.62 10.49
CA GLY A 28 -14.68 2.90 10.92
C GLY A 28 -14.49 2.75 12.43
N GLU A 29 -15.42 3.23 13.26
CA GLU A 29 -15.38 3.07 14.72
C GLU A 29 -15.30 1.59 15.12
N ARG A 30 -16.15 0.74 14.56
CA ARG A 30 -16.13 -0.71 14.86
C ARG A 30 -14.87 -1.40 14.37
N ILE A 31 -14.37 -1.05 13.20
CA ILE A 31 -13.16 -1.65 12.65
C ILE A 31 -11.93 -1.20 13.45
N SER A 32 -11.85 0.09 13.79
CA SER A 32 -10.72 0.68 14.49
C SER A 32 -10.65 0.22 15.95
N GLU A 33 -11.77 0.21 16.67
CA GLU A 33 -11.83 -0.28 18.07
C GLU A 33 -11.41 -1.75 18.17
N VAL A 34 -11.93 -2.59 17.26
CA VAL A 34 -11.64 -4.02 17.26
C VAL A 34 -10.20 -4.29 16.82
N SER A 35 -9.72 -3.62 15.78
CA SER A 35 -8.34 -3.80 15.29
C SER A 35 -7.32 -3.29 16.30
N ALA A 36 -7.55 -2.10 16.86
CA ALA A 36 -6.66 -1.54 17.88
C ALA A 36 -6.60 -2.43 19.11
N ARG A 37 -7.75 -2.92 19.58
CA ARG A 37 -7.78 -3.83 20.72
C ARG A 37 -7.05 -5.14 20.43
N PHE A 38 -7.30 -5.78 19.28
CA PHE A 38 -6.61 -7.03 18.94
C PHE A 38 -5.11 -6.85 18.75
N THR A 39 -4.66 -5.75 18.14
CA THR A 39 -3.23 -5.44 18.01
C THR A 39 -2.61 -5.21 19.39
N LEU A 40 -3.26 -4.42 20.27
CA LEU A 40 -2.78 -4.14 21.62
C LEU A 40 -2.72 -5.42 22.49
N ASP A 41 -3.73 -6.27 22.41
CA ASP A 41 -3.79 -7.55 23.13
C ASP A 41 -2.71 -8.52 22.62
N ALA A 42 -2.26 -8.40 21.37
CA ALA A 42 -1.20 -9.21 20.78
C ALA A 42 0.22 -8.71 21.08
N LEU A 43 0.40 -7.46 21.58
CA LEU A 43 1.72 -6.88 21.85
C LEU A 43 2.57 -7.70 22.83
N PRO A 44 2.04 -8.16 23.99
CA PRO A 44 2.84 -8.97 24.89
C PRO A 44 3.31 -10.26 24.22
N GLY A 45 2.46 -10.89 23.40
CA GLY A 45 2.82 -12.10 22.65
C GLY A 45 3.94 -11.84 21.64
N LYS A 46 3.86 -10.75 20.86
CA LYS A 46 4.92 -10.36 19.93
C LYS A 46 6.23 -10.03 20.65
N GLN A 47 6.17 -9.32 21.79
CA GLN A 47 7.35 -9.02 22.60
C GLN A 47 7.99 -10.28 23.20
N MET A 48 7.17 -11.20 23.73
CA MET A 48 7.63 -12.49 24.22
C MET A 48 8.27 -13.34 23.13
N ALA A 49 7.75 -13.31 21.90
CA ALA A 49 8.36 -13.99 20.76
C ALA A 49 9.73 -13.42 20.40
N ILE A 50 9.89 -12.08 20.42
CA ILE A 50 11.19 -11.43 20.21
C ILE A 50 12.18 -11.82 21.31
N ASP A 51 11.74 -11.86 22.57
CA ASP A 51 12.57 -12.27 23.70
C ASP A 51 12.98 -13.74 23.60
N ALA A 52 12.07 -14.61 23.14
CA ALA A 52 12.35 -16.02 22.90
C ALA A 52 13.38 -16.21 21.77
N ASP A 53 13.23 -15.49 20.65
CA ASP A 53 14.17 -15.54 19.52
C ASP A 53 15.57 -15.04 19.91
N LEU A 54 15.64 -13.96 20.70
CA LEU A 54 16.90 -13.41 21.20
C LEU A 54 17.59 -14.40 22.15
N ASN A 55 16.84 -15.00 23.07
CA ASN A 55 17.36 -16.00 24.01
C ASN A 55 17.76 -17.30 23.30
N ALA A 56 17.11 -17.65 22.19
CA ALA A 56 17.47 -18.80 21.36
C ALA A 56 18.67 -18.54 20.42
N GLY A 57 19.16 -17.29 20.35
CA GLY A 57 20.26 -16.89 19.47
C GLY A 57 19.89 -16.84 17.98
N LEU A 58 18.58 -16.79 17.65
CA LEU A 58 18.09 -16.67 16.28
C LEU A 58 18.23 -15.23 15.74
N ILE A 59 18.22 -14.25 16.63
CA ILE A 59 18.42 -12.82 16.34
C ILE A 59 19.43 -12.22 17.32
N ASP A 60 20.10 -11.14 16.90
CA ASP A 60 21.00 -10.37 17.76
C ASP A 60 20.28 -9.23 18.49
N GLN A 61 21.00 -8.51 19.36
CA GLN A 61 20.46 -7.39 20.13
C GLN A 61 19.98 -6.24 19.24
N GLU A 62 20.63 -6.01 18.11
CA GLU A 62 20.31 -4.92 17.20
C GLU A 62 19.01 -5.20 16.45
N ALA A 63 18.87 -6.42 15.89
CA ALA A 63 17.64 -6.90 15.27
C ALA A 63 16.47 -6.97 16.27
N ALA A 64 16.71 -7.41 17.51
CA ALA A 64 15.69 -7.42 18.55
C ALA A 64 15.19 -6.00 18.89
N ARG A 65 16.11 -5.01 18.91
CA ARG A 65 15.76 -3.60 19.14
C ARG A 65 14.93 -3.04 17.98
N THR A 66 15.29 -3.34 16.73
CA THR A 66 14.53 -2.94 15.54
C THR A 66 13.12 -3.54 15.54
N ARG A 67 12.99 -4.86 15.75
CA ARG A 67 11.67 -5.52 15.84
C ARG A 67 10.81 -4.97 16.97
N ARG A 68 11.38 -4.67 18.15
CA ARG A 68 10.63 -4.03 19.24
C ARG A 68 10.13 -2.64 18.85
N LYS A 69 10.94 -1.86 18.12
CA LYS A 69 10.53 -0.55 17.59
C LYS A 69 9.40 -0.68 16.58
N GLU A 70 9.44 -1.67 15.69
CA GLU A 70 8.36 -1.96 14.74
C GLU A 70 7.05 -2.31 15.45
N VAL A 71 7.12 -3.22 16.43
CA VAL A 71 5.96 -3.61 17.25
C VAL A 71 5.39 -2.42 18.02
N ALA A 72 6.24 -1.52 18.52
CA ALA A 72 5.81 -0.28 19.19
C ALA A 72 5.15 0.70 18.19
N ASN A 73 5.73 0.88 17.01
CA ASN A 73 5.14 1.74 15.97
C ASN A 73 3.78 1.22 15.50
N GLU A 74 3.63 -0.11 15.36
CA GLU A 74 2.35 -0.74 15.03
C GLU A 74 1.30 -0.48 16.11
N ALA A 75 1.68 -0.61 17.38
CA ALA A 75 0.81 -0.27 18.52
C ALA A 75 0.37 1.20 18.50
N ASP A 76 1.32 2.12 18.36
CA ASP A 76 1.07 3.56 18.35
C ASP A 76 0.19 3.96 17.17
N PHE A 77 0.41 3.36 15.99
CA PHE A 77 -0.41 3.59 14.81
C PHE A 77 -1.87 3.17 15.03
N HIS A 78 -2.09 1.95 15.52
CA HIS A 78 -3.45 1.47 15.78
C HIS A 78 -4.14 2.26 16.90
N GLY A 79 -3.39 2.69 17.93
CA GLY A 79 -3.91 3.61 18.95
C GLY A 79 -4.28 4.98 18.37
N SER A 80 -3.43 5.53 17.49
CA SER A 80 -3.69 6.79 16.78
C SER A 80 -4.92 6.71 15.87
N MET A 81 -5.15 5.54 15.25
CA MET A 81 -6.27 5.30 14.33
C MET A 81 -7.63 5.22 15.06
N ASP A 82 -7.67 4.68 16.28
CA ASP A 82 -8.85 4.74 17.15
C ASP A 82 -9.17 6.20 17.51
N GLY A 83 -8.13 6.98 17.85
CA GLY A 83 -8.23 8.43 18.07
C GLY A 83 -8.79 9.16 16.85
N ALA A 84 -8.20 8.97 15.67
CA ALA A 84 -8.64 9.60 14.42
C ALA A 84 -10.10 9.27 14.07
N SER A 85 -10.53 8.01 14.31
CA SER A 85 -11.91 7.59 14.07
C SER A 85 -12.92 8.33 14.97
N LYS A 86 -12.54 8.62 16.23
CA LYS A 86 -13.34 9.46 17.14
C LYS A 86 -13.40 10.92 16.70
N PHE A 87 -12.33 11.46 16.11
CA PHE A 87 -12.34 12.80 15.51
C PHE A 87 -13.28 12.91 14.31
N VAL A 88 -13.27 11.93 13.40
CA VAL A 88 -14.20 11.87 12.25
C VAL A 88 -15.66 11.82 12.72
N ARG A 89 -15.94 11.13 13.83
CA ARG A 89 -17.26 11.13 14.46
C ARG A 89 -17.65 12.51 14.98
N GLY A 90 -16.72 13.21 15.63
CA GLY A 90 -16.92 14.58 16.08
C GLY A 90 -17.25 15.53 14.92
N ASP A 91 -16.53 15.40 13.80
CA ASP A 91 -16.74 16.18 12.58
C ASP A 91 -18.16 15.99 12.00
N ALA A 92 -18.60 14.73 11.87
CA ALA A 92 -19.94 14.42 11.36
C ALA A 92 -21.07 14.96 12.27
N ILE A 93 -20.89 14.88 13.60
CA ILE A 93 -21.86 15.42 14.57
C ILE A 93 -21.88 16.95 14.51
N ALA A 94 -20.71 17.59 14.43
CA ALA A 94 -20.60 19.04 14.30
C ALA A 94 -21.26 19.54 13.01
N GLY A 95 -21.05 18.86 11.89
CA GLY A 95 -21.72 19.18 10.62
C GLY A 95 -23.24 19.11 10.72
N LEU A 96 -23.79 18.12 11.45
CA LEU A 96 -25.23 18.02 11.69
C LEU A 96 -25.75 19.18 12.56
N MET A 97 -24.99 19.57 13.60
CA MET A 97 -25.36 20.71 14.43
C MET A 97 -25.34 22.02 13.64
N ILE A 98 -24.30 22.25 12.83
CA ILE A 98 -24.17 23.44 11.97
C ILE A 98 -25.35 23.52 10.99
N LEU A 99 -25.71 22.40 10.34
CA LEU A 99 -26.88 22.33 9.46
C LEU A 99 -28.15 22.78 10.19
N PHE A 100 -28.40 22.23 11.37
CA PHE A 100 -29.62 22.52 12.13
C PHE A 100 -29.67 23.98 12.59
N ILE A 101 -28.54 24.50 13.07
CA ILE A 101 -28.40 25.90 13.50
C ILE A 101 -28.59 26.85 12.31
N ASN A 102 -27.98 26.56 11.16
CA ASN A 102 -28.08 27.42 9.97
C ASN A 102 -29.48 27.41 9.35
N ILE A 103 -30.18 26.28 9.35
CA ILE A 103 -31.57 26.21 8.88
C ILE A 103 -32.48 27.01 9.81
N ILE A 104 -32.45 26.74 11.13
CA ILE A 104 -33.35 27.41 12.08
C ILE A 104 -33.01 28.90 12.22
N GLY A 105 -31.73 29.22 12.39
CA GLY A 105 -31.23 30.59 12.50
C GLY A 105 -31.51 31.38 11.22
N GLY A 106 -31.22 30.80 10.06
CA GLY A 106 -31.47 31.41 8.76
C GLY A 106 -32.96 31.70 8.51
N ILE A 107 -33.85 30.74 8.82
CA ILE A 107 -35.30 30.97 8.73
C ILE A 107 -35.74 32.06 9.71
N SER A 108 -35.24 32.04 10.94
CA SER A 108 -35.60 33.02 11.96
C SER A 108 -35.18 34.43 11.54
N ILE A 109 -33.94 34.61 11.07
CA ILE A 109 -33.43 35.88 10.55
C ILE A 109 -34.19 36.30 9.28
N GLY A 110 -34.47 35.36 8.38
CA GLY A 110 -35.22 35.61 7.16
C GLY A 110 -36.63 36.14 7.43
N VAL A 111 -37.33 35.56 8.40
CA VAL A 111 -38.70 35.95 8.75
C VAL A 111 -38.72 37.21 9.63
N PHE A 112 -37.90 37.27 10.68
CA PHE A 112 -37.99 38.35 11.68
C PHE A 112 -37.20 39.61 11.30
N GLU A 113 -36.01 39.49 10.73
CA GLU A 113 -35.20 40.66 10.34
C GLU A 113 -35.48 41.09 8.90
N HIS A 114 -35.59 40.13 7.97
CA HIS A 114 -35.68 40.44 6.53
C HIS A 114 -37.12 40.48 6.01
N GLY A 115 -38.11 40.19 6.86
CA GLY A 115 -39.54 40.25 6.52
C GLY A 115 -39.97 39.27 5.43
N LEU A 116 -39.18 38.22 5.16
CA LEU A 116 -39.50 37.23 4.13
C LEU A 116 -40.63 36.31 4.60
N PRO A 117 -41.52 35.88 3.70
CA PRO A 117 -42.48 34.83 4.02
C PRO A 117 -41.73 33.55 4.39
N ALA A 118 -42.21 32.83 5.40
CA ALA A 118 -41.51 31.66 5.95
C ALA A 118 -41.14 30.60 4.91
N SER A 119 -41.98 30.41 3.88
CA SER A 119 -41.69 29.49 2.77
C SER A 119 -40.51 29.94 1.92
N GLU A 120 -40.32 31.24 1.72
CA GLU A 120 -39.23 31.79 0.92
C GLU A 120 -37.93 31.83 1.72
N ALA A 121 -38.01 32.22 3.00
CA ALA A 121 -36.89 32.11 3.93
C ALA A 121 -36.38 30.65 4.02
N PHE A 122 -37.28 29.67 4.15
CA PHE A 122 -36.90 28.26 4.15
C PHE A 122 -36.15 27.86 2.87
N LYS A 123 -36.66 28.22 1.68
CA LYS A 123 -36.00 27.86 0.42
C LYS A 123 -34.59 28.45 0.30
N THR A 124 -34.45 29.74 0.60
CA THR A 124 -33.17 30.45 0.47
C THR A 124 -32.13 29.93 1.46
N TYR A 125 -32.48 29.86 2.74
CA TYR A 125 -31.53 29.46 3.78
C TYR A 125 -31.27 27.95 3.79
N ALA A 126 -32.24 27.11 3.41
CA ALA A 126 -31.98 25.68 3.21
C ALA A 126 -31.01 25.44 2.05
N LEU A 127 -31.18 26.15 0.92
CA LEU A 127 -30.28 26.01 -0.23
C LEU A 127 -28.85 26.47 0.08
N LEU A 128 -28.70 27.60 0.78
CA LEU A 128 -27.39 28.09 1.24
C LEU A 128 -26.73 27.11 2.21
N THR A 129 -27.47 26.60 3.19
CA THR A 129 -26.94 25.67 4.20
C THR A 129 -26.53 24.33 3.58
N ILE A 130 -27.32 23.81 2.63
CA ILE A 130 -26.98 22.57 1.91
C ILE A 130 -25.71 22.78 1.08
N GLY A 131 -25.59 23.93 0.40
CA GLY A 131 -24.39 24.28 -0.36
C GLY A 131 -23.14 24.33 0.53
N ASP A 132 -23.24 24.99 1.68
CA ASP A 132 -22.17 25.08 2.67
C ASP A 132 -21.78 23.69 3.22
N GLY A 133 -22.78 22.86 3.56
CA GLY A 133 -22.58 21.50 4.03
C GLY A 133 -21.92 20.58 3.00
N LEU A 134 -22.23 20.73 1.71
CA LEU A 134 -21.58 19.99 0.62
C LEU A 134 -20.11 20.44 0.42
N VAL A 135 -19.81 21.73 0.54
CA VAL A 135 -18.45 22.26 0.42
C VAL A 135 -17.59 21.80 1.60
N ALA A 136 -18.14 21.84 2.82
CA ALA A 136 -17.48 21.36 4.04
C ALA A 136 -17.12 19.86 4.00
N GLN A 137 -17.80 19.07 3.16
CA GLN A 137 -17.50 17.63 3.00
C GLN A 137 -16.27 17.36 2.13
N ILE A 138 -15.88 18.28 1.23
CA ILE A 138 -14.74 18.07 0.32
C ILE A 138 -13.43 17.88 1.10
N PRO A 139 -13.07 18.74 2.09
CA PRO A 139 -11.88 18.54 2.91
C PRO A 139 -11.91 17.24 3.71
N SER A 140 -13.06 16.90 4.28
CA SER A 140 -13.25 15.68 5.09
C SER A 140 -13.04 14.42 4.26
N LEU A 141 -13.57 14.39 3.03
CA LEU A 141 -13.36 13.29 2.07
C LEU A 141 -11.87 13.16 1.68
N LEU A 142 -11.21 14.27 1.38
CA LEU A 142 -9.78 14.30 1.04
C LEU A 142 -8.93 13.74 2.19
N LEU A 143 -9.20 14.16 3.43
CA LEU A 143 -8.49 13.71 4.61
C LEU A 143 -8.72 12.21 4.85
N ALA A 144 -9.95 11.72 4.71
CA ALA A 144 -10.26 10.29 4.81
C ALA A 144 -9.54 9.46 3.74
N THR A 145 -9.51 9.91 2.48
CA THR A 145 -8.77 9.22 1.42
C THR A 145 -7.26 9.26 1.63
N ALA A 146 -6.70 10.37 2.10
CA ALA A 146 -5.27 10.48 2.41
C ALA A 146 -4.88 9.54 3.55
N ALA A 147 -5.66 9.51 4.64
CA ALA A 147 -5.46 8.58 5.73
C ALA A 147 -5.55 7.12 5.26
N ALA A 148 -6.55 6.78 4.43
CA ALA A 148 -6.68 5.43 3.87
C ALA A 148 -5.46 5.02 3.02
N ILE A 149 -4.96 5.91 2.15
CA ILE A 149 -3.76 5.66 1.34
C ILE A 149 -2.55 5.43 2.24
N ILE A 150 -2.37 6.28 3.26
CA ILE A 150 -1.28 6.18 4.23
C ILE A 150 -1.36 4.84 4.98
N VAL A 151 -2.54 4.45 5.47
CA VAL A 151 -2.78 3.17 6.17
C VAL A 151 -2.44 1.97 5.29
N THR A 152 -2.82 1.99 4.02
CA THR A 152 -2.54 0.87 3.10
C THR A 152 -1.09 0.74 2.68
N ARG A 153 -0.26 1.77 2.92
CA ARG A 153 1.12 1.85 2.42
C ARG A 153 2.18 1.81 3.53
N ILE A 154 1.79 1.88 4.81
CA ILE A 154 2.68 1.82 5.99
C ILE A 154 3.10 0.39 6.38
N ASN A 155 2.54 -0.65 5.75
CA ASN A 155 2.97 -2.03 6.00
C ASN A 155 4.40 -2.32 5.54
N ASP A 156 5.01 -1.43 4.74
CA ASP A 156 6.45 -1.44 4.48
C ASP A 156 7.12 -0.55 5.52
N SER A 157 7.79 -1.21 6.46
CA SER A 157 8.59 -0.63 7.52
C SER A 157 9.59 0.38 6.96
N ASP A 158 9.30 1.67 7.09
CA ASP A 158 10.32 2.69 7.35
C ASP A 158 9.71 3.98 7.92
N SER A 159 10.29 4.43 9.02
CA SER A 159 9.93 5.66 9.74
C SER A 159 10.22 6.95 8.95
N ASP A 160 10.54 6.85 7.66
CA ASP A 160 10.86 7.95 6.76
C ASP A 160 9.72 8.29 5.78
N MET A 161 8.53 7.69 5.88
CA MET A 161 7.47 7.90 4.88
C MET A 161 7.12 9.38 4.61
N ALA A 162 7.13 10.26 5.62
CA ALA A 162 6.90 11.69 5.41
C ALA A 162 8.06 12.36 4.64
N ASP A 163 9.30 12.03 5.00
CA ASP A 163 10.52 12.51 4.36
C ASP A 163 10.67 11.94 2.95
N THR A 164 10.35 10.67 2.75
CA THR A 164 10.33 9.94 1.48
C THR A 164 9.19 10.40 0.59
N MET A 165 7.98 10.67 1.11
CA MET A 165 6.90 11.28 0.31
C MET A 165 7.24 12.70 -0.09
N GLN A 166 7.80 13.52 0.82
CA GLN A 166 8.20 14.88 0.49
C GLN A 166 9.36 14.90 -0.52
N LYS A 167 10.33 13.99 -0.36
CA LYS A 167 11.40 13.77 -1.33
C LYS A 167 10.81 13.28 -2.65
N GLN A 168 10.03 12.21 -2.70
CA GLN A 168 9.50 11.59 -3.93
C GLN A 168 8.52 12.49 -4.70
N LEU A 169 7.55 13.12 -4.03
CA LEU A 169 6.57 14.00 -4.68
C LEU A 169 7.23 15.18 -5.39
N LEU A 170 8.30 15.72 -4.78
CA LEU A 170 9.12 16.79 -5.34
C LEU A 170 10.36 16.28 -6.07
N ALA A 171 10.62 14.96 -6.11
CA ALA A 171 11.81 14.36 -6.74
C ALA A 171 11.57 13.94 -8.17
N THR A 172 10.34 13.57 -8.51
CA THR A 172 10.01 13.12 -9.86
C THR A 172 9.69 14.32 -10.77
N PRO A 173 10.47 14.59 -11.82
CA PRO A 173 10.20 15.71 -12.73
C PRO A 173 8.82 15.59 -13.41
N ALA A 174 8.36 14.36 -13.64
CA ALA A 174 7.06 14.08 -14.24
C ALA A 174 5.89 14.66 -13.42
N THR A 175 5.94 14.57 -12.08
CA THR A 175 4.88 15.15 -11.22
C THR A 175 4.90 16.67 -11.27
N LEU A 176 6.08 17.29 -11.21
CA LEU A 176 6.24 18.74 -11.30
C LEU A 176 5.72 19.32 -12.63
N PHE A 177 6.01 18.66 -13.76
CA PHE A 177 5.46 19.08 -15.06
C PHE A 177 3.95 18.88 -15.16
N THR A 178 3.43 17.79 -14.59
CA THR A 178 1.98 17.52 -14.58
C THR A 178 1.24 18.61 -13.80
N VAL A 179 1.72 18.94 -12.59
CA VAL A 179 1.13 20.02 -11.76
C VAL A 179 1.29 21.38 -12.44
N ALA A 180 2.44 21.65 -13.06
CA ALA A 180 2.66 22.89 -13.82
C ALA A 180 1.68 23.04 -15.00
N GLY A 181 1.37 21.93 -15.70
CA GLY A 181 0.39 21.89 -16.79
C GLY A 181 -1.04 22.13 -16.30
N ILE A 182 -1.44 21.47 -15.20
CA ILE A 182 -2.76 21.69 -14.58
C ILE A 182 -2.91 23.15 -14.13
N MET A 183 -1.90 23.72 -13.47
CA MET A 183 -1.90 25.12 -13.04
C MET A 183 -2.01 26.09 -14.23
N LEU A 184 -1.39 25.78 -15.36
CA LEU A 184 -1.49 26.58 -16.59
C LEU A 184 -2.89 26.52 -17.19
N ILE A 185 -3.52 25.34 -17.24
CA ILE A 185 -4.90 25.14 -17.73
C ILE A 185 -5.89 25.89 -16.83
N ILE A 186 -5.78 25.76 -15.51
CA ILE A 186 -6.62 26.49 -14.55
C ILE A 186 -6.40 28.00 -14.69
N GLY A 187 -5.15 28.42 -14.88
CA GLY A 187 -4.79 29.81 -15.14
C GLY A 187 -5.34 30.38 -16.44
N LEU A 188 -5.86 29.58 -17.38
CA LEU A 188 -6.57 30.07 -18.58
C LEU A 188 -8.06 30.29 -18.34
N VAL A 189 -8.61 29.83 -17.22
CA VAL A 189 -10.05 29.96 -16.91
C VAL A 189 -10.37 31.41 -16.53
N PRO A 190 -11.34 32.06 -17.20
CA PRO A 190 -11.72 33.44 -16.90
C PRO A 190 -12.30 33.57 -15.49
N GLY A 191 -11.84 34.58 -14.74
CA GLY A 191 -12.26 34.86 -13.36
C GLY A 191 -11.28 34.38 -12.28
N MET A 192 -10.18 33.72 -12.66
CA MET A 192 -9.11 33.33 -11.72
C MET A 192 -7.92 34.30 -11.74
N PRO A 193 -7.11 34.40 -10.66
CA PRO A 193 -5.91 35.24 -10.62
C PRO A 193 -4.82 34.74 -11.59
N HIS A 194 -4.93 35.07 -12.88
CA HIS A 194 -4.05 34.60 -13.97
C HIS A 194 -2.56 34.75 -13.65
N LEU A 195 -2.16 35.90 -13.09
CA LEU A 195 -0.77 36.16 -12.70
C LEU A 195 -0.24 35.17 -11.66
N ALA A 196 -1.03 34.80 -10.65
CA ALA A 196 -0.60 33.85 -9.61
C ALA A 196 -0.41 32.45 -10.21
N PHE A 197 -1.36 31.97 -11.00
CA PHE A 197 -1.28 30.63 -11.60
C PHE A 197 -0.14 30.50 -12.63
N PHE A 198 0.08 31.52 -13.47
CA PHE A 198 1.19 31.51 -14.43
C PHE A 198 2.56 31.60 -13.74
N THR A 199 2.68 32.39 -12.68
CA THR A 199 3.93 32.46 -11.91
C THR A 199 4.24 31.14 -11.21
N PHE A 200 3.26 30.50 -10.55
CA PHE A 200 3.45 29.17 -9.95
C PHE A 200 3.76 28.10 -11.00
N SER A 201 3.06 28.08 -12.13
CA SER A 201 3.33 27.14 -13.23
C SER A 201 4.76 27.30 -13.76
N ALA A 202 5.23 28.54 -13.97
CA ALA A 202 6.59 28.80 -14.43
C ALA A 202 7.65 28.35 -13.41
N VAL A 203 7.44 28.58 -12.12
CA VAL A 203 8.34 28.13 -11.05
C VAL A 203 8.41 26.61 -10.98
N LEU A 204 7.27 25.92 -11.05
CA LEU A 204 7.22 24.45 -11.04
C LEU A 204 7.85 23.83 -12.28
N ALA A 205 7.59 24.39 -13.47
CA ALA A 205 8.22 23.95 -14.71
C ALA A 205 9.76 24.16 -14.67
N PHE A 206 10.22 25.27 -14.11
CA PHE A 206 11.64 25.54 -13.92
C PHE A 206 12.29 24.58 -12.92
N ALA A 207 11.61 24.29 -11.80
CA ALA A 207 12.06 23.32 -10.81
C ALA A 207 12.17 21.90 -11.41
N GLY A 208 11.14 21.46 -12.14
CA GLY A 208 11.12 20.17 -12.84
C GLY A 208 12.21 20.07 -13.92
N TRP A 209 12.46 21.14 -14.67
CA TRP A 209 13.55 21.19 -15.66
C TRP A 209 14.93 21.12 -15.02
N LYS A 210 15.15 21.84 -13.91
CA LYS A 210 16.41 21.80 -13.16
C LYS A 210 16.66 20.42 -12.54
N GLN A 211 15.59 19.76 -12.09
CA GLN A 211 15.66 18.42 -11.51
C GLN A 211 15.86 17.32 -12.56
N SER A 212 15.26 17.46 -13.75
CA SER A 212 15.47 16.51 -14.88
C SER A 212 16.92 16.46 -15.36
N LYS A 213 17.73 17.48 -15.02
CA LYS A 213 19.17 17.52 -15.32
C LYS A 213 20.03 16.81 -14.28
N LYS A 214 19.48 16.45 -13.12
CA LYS A 214 20.13 15.54 -12.17
C LYS A 214 19.65 14.12 -12.50
N PRO A 215 20.56 13.18 -12.82
CA PRO A 215 20.22 11.76 -12.79
C PRO A 215 19.54 11.44 -11.47
N ILE A 216 18.32 10.92 -11.57
CA ILE A 216 17.62 10.33 -10.44
C ILE A 216 18.22 8.93 -10.36
N GLU A 217 19.13 8.69 -9.42
CA GLU A 217 19.41 7.32 -8.96
C GLU A 217 18.14 6.86 -8.24
N ASP A 218 17.23 6.27 -9.00
CA ASP A 218 16.11 5.52 -8.46
C ASP A 218 16.54 4.04 -8.49
N PRO A 219 16.99 3.48 -7.35
CA PRO A 219 17.48 2.10 -7.31
C PRO A 219 16.42 1.09 -7.79
N GLN A 220 15.12 1.43 -7.76
CA GLN A 220 14.06 0.57 -8.28
C GLN A 220 13.92 0.65 -9.81
N LEU A 221 14.20 1.79 -10.45
CA LEU A 221 14.24 1.88 -11.92
C LEU A 221 15.49 1.20 -12.48
N ASP A 222 16.64 1.33 -11.80
CA ASP A 222 17.86 0.63 -12.17
C ASP A 222 17.72 -0.89 -11.99
N GLU A 223 16.99 -1.36 -10.97
CA GLU A 223 16.69 -2.78 -10.78
C GLU A 223 15.71 -3.30 -11.84
N VAL A 224 14.69 -2.52 -12.23
CA VAL A 224 13.77 -2.90 -13.31
C VAL A 224 14.43 -2.84 -14.70
N GLU A 225 15.30 -1.86 -14.97
CA GLU A 225 16.12 -1.82 -16.19
C GLU A 225 17.19 -2.92 -16.19
N ALA A 226 17.80 -3.25 -15.05
CA ALA A 226 18.73 -4.37 -14.93
C ALA A 226 18.03 -5.72 -15.12
N ILE A 227 16.81 -5.90 -14.59
CA ILE A 227 15.98 -7.09 -14.82
C ILE A 227 15.54 -7.15 -16.28
N SER A 228 15.13 -6.03 -16.89
CA SER A 228 14.73 -5.99 -18.30
C SER A 228 15.91 -6.26 -19.25
N ASN A 229 17.09 -5.70 -18.96
CA ASN A 229 18.33 -5.96 -19.70
C ASN A 229 18.88 -7.38 -19.45
N ALA A 230 18.67 -7.95 -18.26
CA ALA A 230 18.98 -9.36 -17.98
C ALA A 230 18.01 -10.30 -18.72
N MET A 231 16.72 -9.95 -18.81
CA MET A 231 15.70 -10.71 -19.55
C MET A 231 15.86 -10.61 -21.08
N GLN A 232 16.42 -9.51 -21.59
CA GLN A 232 16.72 -9.36 -23.03
C GLN A 232 18.00 -10.09 -23.46
N ASN A 233 18.96 -10.30 -22.56
CA ASN A 233 20.19 -11.03 -22.87
C ASN A 233 20.07 -12.56 -22.71
N ASP A 234 18.97 -13.06 -22.12
CA ASP A 234 18.79 -14.48 -21.83
C ASP A 234 17.82 -15.20 -22.78
N ASN A 235 17.45 -14.58 -23.91
CA ASN A 235 16.45 -15.14 -24.81
C ASN A 235 16.89 -15.11 -26.28
N GLU A 236 17.94 -15.86 -26.61
CA GLU A 236 18.18 -16.33 -27.98
C GLU A 236 19.04 -17.60 -28.05
N GLN A 237 18.92 -18.52 -27.08
CA GLN A 237 19.24 -19.93 -27.35
C GLN A 237 17.94 -20.71 -27.51
N PRO A 238 17.56 -21.11 -28.75
CA PRO A 238 16.44 -22.03 -28.92
C PRO A 238 16.75 -23.32 -28.16
N LEU A 239 15.82 -23.77 -27.32
CA LEU A 239 15.90 -25.05 -26.61
C LEU A 239 16.38 -26.15 -27.56
N SER A 240 17.58 -26.66 -27.32
CA SER A 240 18.13 -27.78 -28.07
C SER A 240 17.53 -29.07 -27.53
N TRP A 241 17.42 -30.10 -28.37
CA TRP A 241 17.07 -31.45 -27.91
C TRP A 241 18.07 -32.00 -26.87
N ASP A 242 19.25 -31.38 -26.75
CA ASP A 242 20.26 -31.66 -25.73
C ASP A 242 19.90 -31.12 -24.33
N ASP A 243 18.97 -30.15 -24.24
CA ASP A 243 18.55 -29.52 -22.96
C ASP A 243 17.48 -30.34 -22.24
N ILE A 244 16.95 -31.39 -22.88
CA ILE A 244 16.01 -32.31 -22.26
C ILE A 244 16.83 -33.35 -21.47
N PRO A 245 16.80 -33.34 -20.12
CA PRO A 245 17.55 -34.31 -19.33
C PRO A 245 17.07 -35.73 -19.66
N HIS A 246 18.01 -36.61 -20.01
CA HIS A 246 17.70 -38.02 -20.25
C HIS A 246 17.01 -38.61 -19.02
N VAL A 247 15.83 -39.22 -19.22
CA VAL A 247 15.11 -39.93 -18.17
C VAL A 247 16.02 -41.03 -17.63
N GLN A 248 16.47 -40.86 -16.38
CA GLN A 248 17.32 -41.85 -15.73
C GLN A 248 16.46 -43.08 -15.45
N SER A 249 16.72 -44.17 -16.17
CA SER A 249 15.90 -45.39 -16.09
C SER A 249 16.01 -46.11 -14.74
N LEU A 250 17.01 -45.77 -13.91
CA LEU A 250 17.24 -46.39 -12.61
C LEU A 250 17.83 -45.38 -11.61
N SER A 251 17.13 -45.16 -10.50
CA SER A 251 17.59 -44.33 -9.37
C SER A 251 17.74 -45.17 -8.10
N LEU A 252 18.78 -44.86 -7.31
CA LEU A 252 18.97 -45.43 -5.98
C LEU A 252 18.89 -44.31 -4.94
N ALA A 253 17.85 -44.36 -4.13
CA ALA A 253 17.68 -43.48 -2.99
C ALA A 253 18.54 -43.94 -1.81
N LEU A 254 19.33 -43.04 -1.23
CA LEU A 254 20.17 -43.29 -0.06
C LEU A 254 19.78 -42.34 1.06
N GLY A 255 19.49 -42.90 2.23
CA GLY A 255 19.32 -42.11 3.44
C GLY A 255 20.62 -41.42 3.86
N TYR A 256 20.54 -40.28 4.54
CA TYR A 256 21.69 -39.49 5.02
C TYR A 256 22.79 -40.33 5.69
N ARG A 257 22.39 -41.33 6.49
CA ARG A 257 23.32 -42.23 7.19
C ARG A 257 24.10 -43.18 6.27
N LEU A 258 23.75 -43.31 4.99
CA LEU A 258 24.39 -44.23 4.03
C LEU A 258 25.25 -43.51 2.98
N VAL A 259 25.22 -42.16 2.96
CA VAL A 259 25.96 -41.34 1.99
C VAL A 259 27.47 -41.59 2.05
N HIS A 260 28.01 -41.82 3.25
CA HIS A 260 29.43 -42.11 3.45
C HIS A 260 29.91 -43.36 2.70
N LEU A 261 29.03 -44.34 2.44
CA LEU A 261 29.35 -45.57 1.72
C LEU A 261 29.52 -45.38 0.20
N VAL A 262 29.15 -44.21 -0.31
CA VAL A 262 29.32 -43.81 -1.74
C VAL A 262 30.48 -42.82 -1.90
N ASN A 263 31.06 -42.32 -0.80
CA ASN A 263 32.16 -41.37 -0.84
C ASN A 263 33.43 -42.00 -1.44
N LYS A 264 33.98 -41.37 -2.49
CA LYS A 264 35.20 -41.81 -3.19
C LYS A 264 36.44 -41.78 -2.29
N GLU A 265 36.48 -40.86 -1.32
CA GLU A 265 37.61 -40.74 -0.37
C GLU A 265 37.67 -41.91 0.61
N GLN A 266 36.53 -42.57 0.86
CA GLN A 266 36.43 -43.74 1.74
C GLN A 266 36.39 -45.06 0.95
N GLY A 267 36.79 -45.05 -0.33
CA GLY A 267 36.86 -46.23 -1.19
C GLY A 267 35.55 -46.62 -1.87
N ALA A 268 34.45 -45.89 -1.63
CA ALA A 268 33.12 -46.06 -2.26
C ALA A 268 32.67 -47.54 -2.40
N PRO A 269 32.56 -48.30 -1.30
CA PRO A 269 32.27 -49.74 -1.33
C PRO A 269 30.96 -50.07 -2.07
N VAL A 270 29.92 -49.23 -1.92
CA VAL A 270 28.63 -49.43 -2.59
C VAL A 270 28.74 -49.23 -4.10
N LEU A 271 29.52 -48.23 -4.55
CA LEU A 271 29.72 -47.95 -5.97
C LEU A 271 30.42 -49.11 -6.68
N GLN A 272 31.43 -49.70 -6.03
CA GLN A 272 32.15 -50.85 -6.55
C GLN A 272 31.23 -52.08 -6.66
N ARG A 273 30.39 -52.32 -5.64
CA ARG A 273 29.48 -53.47 -5.63
C ARG A 273 28.38 -53.35 -6.67
N ILE A 274 27.77 -52.17 -6.84
CA ILE A 274 26.75 -51.93 -7.88
C ILE A 274 27.36 -52.09 -9.27
N ARG A 275 28.60 -51.63 -9.50
CA ARG A 275 29.30 -51.88 -10.77
C ARG A 275 29.49 -53.37 -11.03
N GLY A 276 29.90 -54.15 -10.02
CA GLY A 276 30.06 -55.59 -10.12
C GLY A 276 28.74 -56.30 -10.46
N VAL A 277 27.66 -55.95 -9.75
CA VAL A 277 26.31 -56.48 -9.99
C VAL A 277 25.83 -56.13 -11.40
N ARG A 278 26.01 -54.88 -11.84
CA ARG A 278 25.65 -54.44 -13.19
C ARG A 278 26.40 -55.23 -14.26
N LYS A 279 27.70 -55.46 -14.06
CA LYS A 279 28.53 -56.24 -15.00
C LYS A 279 28.02 -57.68 -15.10
N ASN A 280 27.82 -58.35 -13.96
CA ASN A 280 27.37 -59.73 -13.93
C ASN A 280 25.97 -59.92 -14.54
N LEU A 281 25.03 -59.02 -14.23
CA LEU A 281 23.69 -59.05 -14.84
C LEU A 281 23.73 -58.73 -16.34
N SER A 282 24.59 -57.79 -16.78
CA SER A 282 24.72 -57.49 -18.21
C SER A 282 25.28 -58.67 -18.99
N GLU A 283 26.21 -59.44 -18.40
CA GLU A 283 26.75 -60.68 -18.98
C GLU A 283 25.70 -61.79 -19.05
N GLN A 284 24.82 -61.91 -18.05
CA GLN A 284 23.76 -62.94 -18.02
C GLN A 284 22.63 -62.65 -19.02
N VAL A 285 22.20 -61.39 -19.11
CA VAL A 285 21.02 -61.00 -19.91
C VAL A 285 21.41 -60.65 -21.36
N GLY A 286 22.71 -60.46 -21.64
CA GLY A 286 23.23 -60.25 -22.99
C GLY A 286 23.11 -58.82 -23.52
N PHE A 287 22.77 -57.84 -22.66
CA PHE A 287 22.81 -56.42 -23.00
C PHE A 287 23.29 -55.57 -21.82
N LEU A 288 23.84 -54.39 -22.12
CA LEU A 288 24.37 -53.48 -21.11
C LEU A 288 23.21 -52.78 -20.38
N LEU A 289 23.08 -53.03 -19.08
CA LEU A 289 22.09 -52.34 -18.24
C LEU A 289 22.33 -50.81 -18.24
N PRO A 290 21.26 -49.99 -18.16
CA PRO A 290 21.36 -48.52 -18.20
C PRO A 290 22.17 -47.93 -17.04
N ARG A 291 22.56 -46.66 -17.17
CA ARG A 291 23.26 -45.94 -16.10
C ARG A 291 22.30 -45.66 -14.95
N TYR A 292 22.82 -45.73 -13.72
CA TYR A 292 22.09 -45.43 -12.50
C TYR A 292 22.53 -44.08 -11.92
N ALA A 293 21.66 -43.45 -11.16
CA ALA A 293 21.96 -42.24 -10.39
C ALA A 293 21.61 -42.42 -8.91
N PHE A 294 22.31 -41.70 -8.04
CA PHE A 294 22.00 -41.65 -6.62
C PHE A 294 21.18 -40.41 -6.29
N VAL A 295 20.18 -40.57 -5.44
CA VAL A 295 19.37 -39.49 -4.88
C VAL A 295 19.45 -39.59 -3.37
N THR A 296 19.72 -38.48 -2.69
CA THR A 296 19.73 -38.46 -1.22
C THR A 296 18.32 -38.20 -0.72
N ILE A 297 17.84 -38.99 0.25
CA ILE A 297 16.56 -38.82 0.95
C ILE A 297 16.82 -38.57 2.43
#